data_AF-A0A0A8Y958-F1
#
_entry.id   AF-A0A0A8Y958-F1
#
_cell.length_a   1.000
_cell.length_b   1.000
_cell.length_c   1.000
_cell.angle_alpha   90.00
_cell.angle_beta   90.00
_cell.angle_gamma   90.00
#
_symmetry.space_group_name_H-M   'P 1'
#
loop_
_entity.id
_entity.type
_entity.pdbx_description
1 polymer ?
#
loop_
_entity_poly.entity_id
_entity_poly.type
_entity_poly.pdbx_seq_one_letter_code
_entity_poly.pdbx_strand_id
1 'polypeptide(L)'
;MKMKLPRYDKSAFGGRGDRADPSVWPEVEGPLEVVLFEGWMLGFKPLPNEVVKVVDPQLEVVNKNLQAYYDAWDRFIESWIVIKIKEPNCVYQWRLQAEIAMRADGKPGMSNEEVHSLIKHSLE
;
A
#
# COMPACT_ATOMS: atom_id res chain seq x y z
N MET A 1 -9.51 -21.75 15.68
CA MET A 1 -8.38 -20.95 16.25
C MET A 1 -8.74 -19.49 16.12
N LYS A 2 -8.56 -18.69 17.17
CA LYS A 2 -8.82 -17.25 17.16
C LYS A 2 -7.52 -16.47 16.98
N MET A 3 -7.55 -15.43 16.16
CA MET A 3 -6.42 -14.53 15.94
C MET A 3 -6.87 -13.07 15.87
N LYS A 4 -6.02 -12.15 16.30
CA LYS A 4 -6.24 -10.71 16.10
C LYS A 4 -5.50 -10.22 14.87
N LEU A 5 -6.17 -9.43 14.03
CA LEU A 5 -5.56 -8.82 12.84
C LEU A 5 -5.16 -7.37 13.14
N PRO A 6 -3.91 -6.96 12.86
CA PRO A 6 -3.46 -5.61 13.16
C PRO A 6 -4.25 -4.55 12.37
N ARG A 7 -4.48 -3.41 13.03
CA ARG A 7 -4.96 -2.19 12.39
C ARG A 7 -3.85 -1.14 12.41
N TYR A 8 -3.76 -0.36 11.33
CA TYR A 8 -2.86 0.78 11.22
C TYR A 8 -3.68 2.07 11.23
N ASP A 9 -3.39 2.97 12.16
CA ASP A 9 -3.99 4.30 12.21
C ASP A 9 -3.11 5.27 11.41
N LYS A 10 -3.60 5.69 10.24
CA LYS A 10 -2.88 6.62 9.37
C LYS A 10 -2.80 8.05 9.93
N SER A 11 -3.68 8.42 10.87
CA SER A 11 -3.77 9.77 11.43
C SER A 11 -2.83 10.02 12.61
N ALA A 12 -2.33 8.95 13.24
CA ALA A 12 -1.44 9.02 14.38
C ALA A 12 -0.18 9.86 14.09
N PHE A 13 0.36 10.49 15.13
CA PHE A 13 1.57 11.33 15.07
C PHE A 13 1.54 12.40 13.97
N GLY A 14 0.41 13.07 13.82
CA GLY A 14 0.24 14.14 12.82
C GLY A 14 0.26 13.62 11.39
N GLY A 15 -0.34 12.45 11.14
CA GLY A 15 -0.46 11.85 9.80
C GLY A 15 0.73 10.99 9.35
N ARG A 16 1.75 10.79 10.21
CA ARG A 16 2.84 9.82 9.94
C ARG A 16 2.37 8.37 10.11
N GLY A 17 1.31 8.20 10.88
CA GLY A 17 0.67 6.93 11.17
C GLY A 17 1.45 6.06 12.14
N ASP A 18 0.74 5.10 12.74
CA ASP A 18 1.31 4.07 13.61
C ASP A 18 0.36 2.87 13.68
N ARG A 19 0.83 1.77 14.27
CA ARG A 19 0.00 0.63 14.62
C ARG A 19 -1.03 1.06 15.67
N ALA A 20 -2.31 0.77 15.40
CA ALA A 20 -3.38 1.04 16.34
C ALA A 20 -3.29 0.12 17.57
N ASP A 21 -3.91 0.52 18.67
CA ASP A 21 -3.94 -0.25 19.91
C ASP A 21 -4.50 -1.68 19.67
N PRO A 22 -3.84 -2.76 20.16
CA PRO A 22 -4.34 -4.13 20.00
C PRO A 22 -5.74 -4.42 20.56
N SER A 23 -6.30 -3.54 21.40
CA SER A 23 -7.68 -3.59 21.87
C SER A 23 -8.70 -3.31 20.77
N VAL A 24 -8.34 -2.55 19.73
CA VAL A 24 -9.22 -2.24 18.59
C VAL A 24 -9.00 -3.16 17.39
N TRP A 25 -8.08 -4.12 17.51
CA TRP A 25 -7.83 -5.10 16.46
C TRP A 25 -9.01 -6.08 16.37
N PRO A 26 -9.58 -6.30 15.18
CA PRO A 26 -10.63 -7.29 15.02
C PRO A 26 -10.07 -8.69 15.32
N GLU A 27 -10.88 -9.50 15.98
CA GLU A 27 -10.63 -10.92 16.18
C GLU A 27 -11.35 -11.70 15.08
N VAL A 28 -10.63 -12.65 14.49
CA VAL A 28 -11.14 -13.55 13.45
C VAL A 28 -10.97 -14.98 13.93
N GLU A 29 -12.03 -15.77 13.76
CA GLU A 29 -12.06 -17.18 14.12
C GLU A 29 -12.10 -18.05 12.86
N GLY A 30 -11.19 -19.02 12.79
CA GLY A 30 -11.13 -19.99 11.69
C GLY A 30 -11.85 -21.32 11.99
N PRO A 31 -12.03 -22.18 10.97
CA PRO A 31 -11.42 -22.07 9.63
C PRO A 31 -12.10 -21.03 8.75
N LEU A 32 -11.31 -20.40 7.87
CA LEU A 32 -11.81 -19.47 6.84
C LEU A 32 -11.81 -20.17 5.50
N GLU A 33 -12.87 -19.97 4.71
CA GLU A 33 -12.96 -20.51 3.35
C GLU A 33 -12.20 -19.64 2.34
N VAL A 34 -12.21 -18.33 2.54
CA VAL A 34 -11.57 -17.34 1.66
C VAL A 34 -10.91 -16.26 2.50
N VAL A 35 -9.69 -15.88 2.14
CA VAL A 35 -8.99 -14.70 2.67
C VAL A 35 -8.73 -13.73 1.52
N LEU A 36 -9.28 -12.52 1.63
CA LEU A 36 -8.94 -11.43 0.72
C LEU A 36 -7.71 -10.72 1.26
N PHE A 37 -6.59 -10.85 0.55
CA PHE A 37 -5.36 -10.13 0.82
C PHE A 37 -5.11 -9.10 -0.28
N GLU A 38 -5.10 -7.82 0.09
CA GLU A 38 -5.06 -6.71 -0.85
C GLU A 38 -3.95 -5.71 -0.54
N GLY A 39 -3.42 -5.09 -1.58
CA GLY A 39 -2.33 -4.12 -1.50
C GLY A 39 -1.85 -3.72 -2.88
N TRP A 40 -1.42 -2.46 -3.02
CA TRP A 40 -1.09 -1.84 -4.30
C TRP A 40 0.16 -2.44 -4.98
N MET A 41 1.07 -3.04 -4.20
CA MET A 41 2.33 -3.61 -4.67
C MET A 41 2.38 -5.15 -4.65
N LEU A 42 1.28 -5.82 -4.27
CA LEU A 42 1.26 -7.27 -4.17
C LEU A 42 1.51 -7.91 -5.55
N GLY A 43 2.34 -8.95 -5.59
CA GLY A 43 2.75 -9.62 -6.82
C GLY A 43 3.84 -8.90 -7.62
N PHE A 44 4.37 -7.77 -7.15
CA PHE A 44 5.55 -7.14 -7.74
C PHE A 44 6.77 -8.05 -7.52
N LYS A 45 7.60 -8.18 -8.56
CA LYS A 45 8.80 -9.01 -8.51
C LYS A 45 10.06 -8.15 -8.53
N PRO A 46 11.10 -8.52 -7.76
CA PRO A 46 12.38 -7.86 -7.85
C PRO A 46 12.98 -8.03 -9.26
N LEU A 47 13.70 -7.02 -9.71
CA LEU A 47 14.40 -7.00 -11.00
C LEU A 47 15.93 -7.12 -10.80
N PRO A 48 16.72 -7.42 -11.85
CA PRO A 48 18.17 -7.34 -11.76
C PRO A 48 18.65 -5.94 -11.37
N ASN A 49 19.60 -5.83 -10.45
CA ASN A 49 20.00 -4.53 -9.87
C ASN A 49 20.57 -3.57 -10.90
N GLU A 50 21.25 -4.06 -11.93
CA GLU A 50 21.76 -3.29 -13.06
C GLU A 50 20.64 -2.57 -13.84
N VAL A 51 19.44 -3.15 -13.93
CA VAL A 51 18.28 -2.51 -14.55
C VAL A 51 17.70 -1.44 -13.63
N VAL A 52 17.58 -1.75 -12.34
CA VAL A 52 17.01 -0.84 -11.34
C VAL A 52 17.85 0.42 -11.15
N LYS A 53 19.18 0.26 -11.07
CA LYS A 53 20.12 1.38 -10.86
C LYS A 53 20.16 2.37 -12.01
N VAL A 54 19.83 1.93 -13.23
CA VAL A 54 19.70 2.82 -14.39
C VAL A 54 18.51 3.77 -14.24
N VAL A 55 17.44 3.34 -13.55
CA VAL A 55 16.27 4.18 -13.26
C VAL A 55 16.59 5.14 -12.12
N ASP A 56 16.93 4.60 -10.94
CA ASP A 56 17.43 5.37 -9.80
C ASP A 56 18.27 4.45 -8.89
N PRO A 57 19.53 4.79 -8.59
CA PRO A 57 20.37 4.02 -7.67
C PRO A 57 19.75 3.77 -6.29
N GLN A 58 18.88 4.67 -5.79
CA GLN A 58 18.22 4.54 -4.49
C GLN A 58 17.19 3.41 -4.47
N LEU A 59 16.67 2.99 -5.63
CA LEU A 59 15.72 1.89 -5.75
C LEU A 59 16.35 0.52 -5.50
N GLU A 60 17.67 0.39 -5.45
CA GLU A 60 18.33 -0.88 -5.08
C GLU A 60 17.86 -1.37 -3.70
N VAL A 61 17.68 -0.45 -2.74
CA VAL A 61 17.20 -0.79 -1.39
C VAL A 61 15.78 -1.31 -1.44
N VAL A 62 14.90 -0.65 -2.19
CA VAL A 62 13.50 -1.06 -2.36
C VAL A 62 13.41 -2.41 -3.05
N ASN A 63 14.19 -2.61 -4.13
CA ASN A 63 14.25 -3.86 -4.88
C ASN A 63 14.74 -5.03 -4.02
N LYS A 64 15.72 -4.80 -3.15
CA LYS A 64 16.18 -5.80 -2.18
C LYS A 64 15.10 -6.15 -1.17
N ASN A 65 14.39 -5.16 -0.63
CA ASN A 65 13.31 -5.40 0.34
C ASN A 65 12.16 -6.21 -0.29
N LEU A 66 11.86 -5.99 -1.57
CA LEU A 66 10.83 -6.71 -2.31
C LEU A 66 11.10 -8.22 -2.39
N GLN A 67 12.37 -8.66 -2.37
CA GLN A 67 12.71 -10.09 -2.40
C GLN A 67 12.07 -10.87 -1.24
N ALA A 68 11.96 -10.26 -0.06
CA ALA A 68 11.38 -10.91 1.11
C ALA A 68 9.84 -11.12 0.99
N TYR A 69 9.16 -10.38 0.12
CA TYR A 69 7.70 -10.43 -0.02
C TYR A 69 7.22 -11.73 -0.67
N TYR A 70 8.08 -12.39 -1.45
CA TYR A 70 7.73 -13.69 -2.03
C TYR A 70 7.47 -14.73 -0.95
N ASP A 71 8.41 -14.88 -0.01
CA ASP A 71 8.30 -15.84 1.08
C ASP A 71 7.32 -15.40 2.17
N ALA A 72 7.15 -14.10 2.35
CA ALA A 72 6.19 -13.57 3.31
C ALA A 72 4.74 -13.78 2.85
N TRP A 73 4.45 -13.54 1.56
CA TRP A 73 3.07 -13.43 1.09
C TRP A 73 2.81 -14.13 -0.25
N ASP A 74 3.55 -13.78 -1.31
CA ASP A 74 3.15 -14.15 -2.68
C ASP A 74 3.06 -15.68 -2.88
N ARG A 75 3.93 -16.46 -2.24
CA ARG A 75 3.91 -17.93 -2.32
C ARG A 75 2.64 -18.59 -1.76
N PHE A 76 1.88 -17.85 -0.96
CA PHE A 76 0.62 -18.32 -0.35
C PHE A 76 -0.62 -17.87 -1.14
N ILE A 77 -0.46 -17.05 -2.18
CA ILE A 77 -1.57 -16.55 -2.98
C ILE A 77 -1.93 -17.56 -4.07
N GLU A 78 -3.15 -18.09 -4.00
CA GLU A 78 -3.66 -19.09 -4.94
C GLU A 78 -4.30 -18.47 -6.19
N SER A 79 -4.79 -17.23 -6.10
CA SER A 79 -5.50 -16.55 -7.19
C SER A 79 -5.34 -15.04 -7.10
N TRP A 80 -5.25 -14.38 -8.26
CA TRP A 80 -4.99 -12.95 -8.37
C TRP A 80 -6.15 -12.23 -9.05
N ILE A 81 -6.55 -11.10 -8.46
CA ILE A 81 -7.40 -10.10 -9.10
C ILE A 81 -6.54 -8.85 -9.30
N VAL A 82 -6.21 -8.53 -10.56
CA VAL A 82 -5.34 -7.41 -10.90
C VAL A 82 -6.15 -6.32 -11.58
N ILE A 83 -6.24 -5.15 -10.94
CA ILE A 83 -6.85 -3.95 -11.52
C ILE A 83 -5.77 -3.18 -12.28
N LYS A 84 -5.75 -3.31 -13.61
CA LYS A 84 -4.79 -2.61 -14.46
C LYS A 84 -5.32 -1.24 -14.87
N ILE A 85 -4.53 -0.20 -14.60
CA ILE A 85 -4.80 1.16 -15.06
C ILE A 85 -4.31 1.36 -16.50
N LYS A 86 -4.95 2.29 -17.23
CA LYS A 86 -4.53 2.65 -18.58
C LYS A 86 -3.29 3.54 -18.58
N GLU A 87 -3.29 4.57 -17.73
CA GLU A 87 -2.23 5.56 -17.64
C GLU A 87 -1.94 5.87 -16.16
N PRO A 88 -0.68 6.12 -15.77
CA PRO A 88 -0.32 6.47 -14.39
C PRO A 88 -1.06 7.70 -13.84
N ASN A 89 -1.40 8.66 -14.70
CA ASN A 89 -2.15 9.86 -14.32
C ASN A 89 -3.53 9.54 -13.71
N CYS A 90 -4.12 8.38 -14.01
CA CYS A 90 -5.35 7.93 -13.35
C CYS A 90 -5.19 7.88 -11.83
N VAL A 91 -4.03 7.45 -11.32
CA VAL A 91 -3.76 7.33 -9.89
C VAL A 91 -3.76 8.71 -9.22
N TYR A 92 -3.13 9.70 -9.87
CA TYR A 92 -3.14 11.08 -9.38
C TYR A 92 -4.57 11.63 -9.31
N GLN A 93 -5.35 11.48 -10.39
CA GLN A 93 -6.73 11.96 -10.43
C GLN A 93 -7.61 11.30 -9.36
N TRP A 94 -7.52 9.98 -9.20
CA TRP A 94 -8.28 9.26 -8.17
C TRP A 94 -7.88 9.67 -6.77
N ARG A 95 -6.59 9.85 -6.50
CA ARG A 95 -6.14 10.30 -5.17
C ARG A 95 -6.62 11.72 -4.88
N LEU A 96 -6.53 12.62 -5.87
CA LEU A 96 -7.00 13.99 -5.73
C LEU A 96 -8.51 14.03 -5.42
N GLN A 97 -9.32 13.22 -6.13
CA GLN A 97 -10.76 13.09 -5.86
C GLN A 97 -11.04 12.60 -4.44
N ALA A 98 -10.30 11.61 -3.95
CA ALA A 98 -10.46 11.10 -2.59
C ALA A 98 -10.13 12.17 -1.53
N GLU A 99 -9.06 12.94 -1.70
CA GLU A 99 -8.70 14.03 -0.79
C GLU A 99 -9.68 15.21 -0.84
N ILE A 100 -10.24 15.53 -2.01
CA ILE A 100 -11.31 16.53 -2.13
C ILE A 100 -12.55 16.06 -1.35
N ALA A 101 -12.96 14.80 -1.51
CA ALA A 101 -14.10 14.24 -0.79
C ALA A 101 -13.87 14.24 0.74
N MET A 102 -12.68 13.84 1.20
CA MET A 102 -12.34 13.88 2.62
C MET A 102 -12.39 15.29 3.21
N ARG A 103 -11.88 16.28 2.48
CA ARG A 103 -11.94 17.70 2.90
C ARG A 103 -13.37 18.23 2.93
N ALA A 104 -14.20 17.85 1.96
CA ALA A 104 -15.62 18.21 1.93
C ALA A 104 -16.41 17.63 3.11
N ASP A 105 -16.01 16.45 3.60
CA ASP A 105 -16.53 15.82 4.82
C ASP A 105 -15.99 16.45 6.13
N GLY A 106 -15.21 17.53 6.05
CA GLY A 106 -14.64 18.23 7.21
C GLY A 106 -13.45 17.52 7.86
N LYS A 107 -12.89 16.50 7.21
CA LYS A 107 -11.69 15.80 7.70
C LYS A 107 -10.42 16.53 7.24
N PRO A 108 -9.33 16.46 8.03
CA PRO A 108 -8.03 16.90 7.54
C PRO A 108 -7.65 16.09 6.29
N GLY A 109 -7.03 16.76 5.32
CA GLY A 109 -6.62 16.17 4.06
C GLY A 109 -5.48 16.97 3.44
N MET A 110 -4.77 16.36 2.50
CA MET A 110 -3.62 16.97 1.83
C MET A 110 -4.03 18.09 0.86
N SER A 111 -3.12 19.04 0.63
CA SER A 111 -3.22 19.97 -0.49
C SER A 111 -3.04 19.24 -1.83
N ASN A 112 -3.38 19.91 -2.93
CA ASN A 112 -3.22 19.33 -4.25
C ASN A 112 -1.72 19.09 -4.58
N GLU A 113 -0.85 19.98 -4.12
CA GLU A 113 0.61 19.89 -4.25
C GLU A 113 1.18 18.72 -3.43
N GLU A 114 0.69 18.53 -2.21
CA GLU A 114 1.07 17.40 -1.36
C GLU A 114 0.64 16.06 -1.99
N VAL A 115 -0.56 15.99 -2.56
CA VAL A 115 -1.02 14.83 -3.33
C VAL A 115 -0.10 14.54 -4.50
N HIS A 116 0.25 15.57 -5.29
CA HIS A 116 1.14 15.41 -6.43
C HIS A 116 2.51 14.87 -6.01
N SER A 117 3.09 15.44 -4.94
CA SER A 117 4.37 14.98 -4.39
C SER A 117 4.29 13.53 -3.93
N LEU A 118 3.23 13.13 -3.21
CA LEU A 118 3.06 11.76 -2.72
C LEU A 118 2.99 10.75 -3.87
N ILE A 119 2.19 11.04 -4.89
CA ILE A 119 2.02 10.14 -6.04
C ILE A 119 3.31 10.03 -6.83
N LYS A 120 4.04 11.14 -7.00
CA LYS A 120 5.35 11.13 -7.62
C LYS A 120 6.29 10.14 -6.93
N HIS A 121 6.48 10.27 -5.61
CA HIS A 121 7.34 9.34 -4.84
C HIS A 121 6.87 7.88 -4.85
N SER A 122 5.62 7.61 -5.25
CA SER A 122 5.05 6.25 -5.26
C SER A 122 5.10 5.60 -6.65
N LEU A 123 5.25 6.37 -7.72
CA LEU A 123 5.16 5.90 -9.11
C LEU A 123 6.39 6.22 -9.97
N GLU A 124 7.18 7.22 -9.58
CA GLU A 124 8.38 7.71 -10.28
C GLU A 124 9.61 7.57 -9.38
#